data_AF-A0A8H7WPH7-F1
#
_entry.id   AF-A0A8H7WPH7-F1
#
_cell.length_a   1.000
_cell.length_b   1.000
_cell.length_c   1.000
_cell.angle_alpha   90.00
_cell.angle_beta   90.00
_cell.angle_gamma   90.00
#
_symmetry.space_group_name_H-M   'P 1'
#
loop_
_entity.id
_entity.type
_entity.pdbx_description
1 polymer ?
#
loop_
_entity_poly.entity_id
_entity_poly.type
_entity_poly.pdbx_seq_one_letter_code
_entity_poly.pdbx_strand_id
1 'polypeptide(L)'
;MSDFSTDDFHAAGQLVSNLLSSTRTAPKKFLDLQTNLQSLRQLLNELELQAKNPFSILRQRCQDRRREWLGILDSVGNTLCDIQDNMKRASMSAWTRWFRYGGRKRASLKTLKRELRLEVGDVEKFVRSLGLSPLGRQDPVLGRMERVLLEEVREERTGERSMAVLAAHETNDPVVWREVNQILIRRGVGEEDLWRHDARLKQLLHWVVKNEPDITAVLEMQDEDFEKVGSGRGYDRKE
;
A
#
# COMPACT_ATOMS: atom_id res chain seq x y z
N MET A 1 -18.09 -12.30 6.90
CA MET A 1 -16.67 -12.24 6.48
C MET A 1 -15.94 -11.47 7.56
N SER A 2 -14.76 -11.91 8.00
CA SER A 2 -14.03 -11.24 9.08
C SER A 2 -13.31 -10.01 8.53
N ASP A 3 -13.59 -8.86 9.14
CA ASP A 3 -13.06 -7.57 8.71
C ASP A 3 -11.55 -7.45 8.99
N PHE A 4 -10.90 -6.50 8.32
CA PHE A 4 -9.56 -6.05 8.72
C PHE A 4 -9.53 -5.64 10.18
N SER A 5 -8.52 -6.11 10.90
CA SER A 5 -8.27 -5.84 12.32
C SER A 5 -6.80 -5.47 12.53
N THR A 6 -6.49 -4.89 13.69
CA THR A 6 -5.09 -4.59 14.08
C THR A 6 -4.21 -5.84 14.11
N ASP A 7 -4.81 -6.99 14.44
CA ASP A 7 -4.11 -8.26 14.58
C ASP A 7 -3.56 -8.75 13.23
N ASP A 8 -4.18 -8.33 12.13
CA ASP A 8 -3.73 -8.61 10.76
C ASP A 8 -2.39 -7.92 10.41
N PHE A 9 -1.89 -7.01 11.26
CA PHE A 9 -0.63 -6.27 11.04
C PHE A 9 0.35 -6.45 12.20
N HIS A 10 -0.17 -6.66 13.41
CA HIS A 10 0.61 -6.62 14.65
C HIS A 10 1.78 -7.62 14.68
N ALA A 11 1.54 -8.87 14.31
CA ALA A 11 2.56 -9.93 14.38
C ALA A 11 3.78 -9.62 13.48
N ALA A 12 3.54 -9.20 12.24
CA ALA A 12 4.60 -8.80 11.33
C ALA A 12 5.30 -7.51 11.82
N GLY A 13 4.55 -6.54 12.34
CA GLY A 13 5.12 -5.32 12.93
C GLY A 13 6.08 -5.61 14.10
N GLN A 14 5.75 -6.59 14.95
CA GLN A 14 6.64 -7.05 16.02
C GLN A 14 7.90 -7.74 15.48
N LEU A 15 7.76 -8.62 14.48
CA LEU A 15 8.91 -9.29 13.86
C LEU A 15 9.88 -8.28 13.22
N VAL A 16 9.36 -7.30 12.48
CA VAL A 16 10.15 -6.22 11.88
C VAL A 16 10.88 -5.42 12.96
N SER A 17 10.19 -5.06 14.05
CA SER A 17 10.77 -4.31 15.17
C SER A 17 11.91 -5.08 15.86
N ASN A 18 11.72 -6.38 16.07
CA ASN A 18 12.73 -7.27 16.64
C ASN A 18 13.96 -7.46 15.74
N LEU A 19 13.76 -7.51 14.42
CA LEU A 19 14.87 -7.57 13.47
C LEU A 19 15.63 -6.24 13.40
N LEU A 20 14.92 -5.11 13.36
CA LEU A 20 15.53 -3.78 13.40
C LEU A 20 16.42 -3.62 14.62
N SER A 21 15.95 -3.99 15.81
CA SER A 21 16.76 -3.92 17.04
C SER A 21 18.01 -4.82 16.94
N SER A 22 17.87 -6.02 16.40
CA SER A 22 18.98 -6.98 16.22
C SER A 22 20.07 -6.46 15.26
N THR A 23 19.69 -5.71 14.23
CA THR A 23 20.66 -5.16 13.24
C THR A 23 21.51 -4.00 13.77
N ARG A 24 21.11 -3.36 14.89
CA ARG A 24 21.85 -2.23 15.50
C ARG A 24 23.26 -2.60 15.95
N THR A 25 23.51 -3.88 16.20
CA THR A 25 24.81 -4.41 16.63
C THR A 25 25.88 -4.39 15.53
N ALA A 26 25.48 -4.38 14.25
CA ALA A 26 26.40 -4.34 13.11
C ALA A 26 25.80 -3.57 11.93
N PRO A 27 25.61 -2.24 12.06
CA PRO A 27 24.82 -1.44 11.13
C PRO A 27 25.37 -1.47 9.69
N LYS A 28 26.70 -1.38 9.52
CA LYS A 28 27.34 -1.43 8.18
C LYS A 28 27.09 -2.74 7.41
N LYS A 29 26.90 -3.87 8.11
CA LYS A 29 26.63 -5.19 7.51
C LYS A 29 25.16 -5.36 7.09
N PHE A 30 24.28 -4.61 7.75
CA PHE A 30 22.83 -4.79 7.63
C PHE A 30 22.13 -3.56 7.03
N LEU A 31 22.85 -2.61 6.44
CA LEU A 31 22.27 -1.37 5.91
C LEU A 31 21.06 -1.62 4.98
N ASP A 32 21.23 -2.40 3.91
CA ASP A 32 20.12 -2.70 2.98
C ASP A 32 18.93 -3.39 3.66
N LEU A 33 19.21 -4.22 4.67
CA LEU A 33 18.18 -4.90 5.44
C LEU A 33 17.44 -3.90 6.34
N GLN A 34 18.16 -2.96 6.97
CA GLN A 34 17.56 -1.90 7.77
C GLN A 34 16.65 -1.02 6.93
N THR A 35 17.08 -0.63 5.72
CA THR A 35 16.25 0.16 4.80
C THR A 35 14.94 -0.57 4.48
N ASN A 36 15.02 -1.84 4.04
CA ASN A 36 13.81 -2.61 3.72
C ASN A 36 12.90 -2.80 4.94
N LEU A 37 13.47 -3.09 6.11
CA LEU A 37 12.70 -3.26 7.35
C LEU A 37 12.05 -1.94 7.81
N GLN A 38 12.70 -0.79 7.61
CA GLN A 38 12.13 0.52 7.92
C GLN A 38 10.95 0.84 7.00
N SER A 39 11.10 0.62 5.69
CA SER A 39 10.01 0.77 4.72
C SER A 39 8.83 -0.14 5.08
N LEU A 40 9.10 -1.42 5.36
CA LEU A 40 8.07 -2.36 5.77
C LEU A 40 7.36 -1.92 7.06
N ARG A 41 8.10 -1.44 8.06
CA ARG A 41 7.53 -0.95 9.31
C ARG A 41 6.59 0.24 9.07
N GLN A 42 6.99 1.17 8.20
CA GLN A 42 6.17 2.33 7.87
C GLN A 42 4.84 1.91 7.23
N LEU A 43 4.89 1.02 6.23
CA LEU A 43 3.70 0.52 5.54
C LEU A 43 2.78 -0.26 6.46
N LEU A 44 3.34 -1.14 7.31
CA LEU A 44 2.56 -1.91 8.29
C LEU A 44 1.89 -1.00 9.32
N ASN A 45 2.59 0.02 9.80
CA ASN A 45 2.02 0.99 10.73
C ASN A 45 0.89 1.81 10.09
N GLU A 46 1.05 2.22 8.84
CA GLU A 46 0.01 2.92 8.08
C GLU A 46 -1.24 2.06 7.94
N LEU A 47 -1.08 0.79 7.57
CA LEU A 47 -2.19 -0.16 7.46
C LEU A 47 -2.83 -0.46 8.82
N GLU A 48 -2.05 -0.58 9.90
CA GLU A 48 -2.57 -0.78 11.25
C GLU A 48 -3.40 0.43 11.71
N LEU A 49 -2.94 1.65 11.40
CA LEU A 49 -3.66 2.88 11.66
C LEU A 49 -4.98 2.94 10.90
N GLN A 50 -4.97 2.58 9.61
CA GLN A 50 -6.20 2.46 8.83
C GLN A 50 -7.13 1.36 9.39
N ALA A 51 -6.61 0.22 9.85
CA ALA A 51 -7.44 -0.83 10.43
C ALA A 51 -8.11 -0.39 11.75
N LYS A 52 -7.47 0.48 12.53
CA LYS A 52 -8.06 1.09 13.75
C LYS A 52 -9.16 2.09 13.42
N ASN A 53 -8.98 2.87 12.36
CA ASN A 53 -9.94 3.89 11.95
C ASN A 53 -11.12 3.22 11.19
N PRO A 54 -12.35 3.21 11.74
CA PRO A 54 -13.50 2.61 11.06
C PRO A 54 -13.84 3.33 9.76
N PHE A 55 -13.48 4.61 9.60
CA PHE A 55 -13.70 5.41 8.41
C PHE A 55 -12.57 5.31 7.38
N SER A 56 -11.56 4.45 7.58
CA SER A 56 -10.48 4.33 6.60
C SER A 56 -10.91 3.67 5.30
N ILE A 57 -10.19 3.98 4.21
CA ILE A 57 -10.36 3.28 2.92
C ILE A 57 -10.21 1.77 3.08
N LEU A 58 -9.27 1.30 3.90
CA LEU A 58 -9.05 -0.11 4.16
C LEU A 58 -10.31 -0.78 4.74
N ARG A 59 -10.97 -0.11 5.71
CA ARG A 59 -12.15 -0.63 6.39
C ARG A 59 -13.42 -0.49 5.56
N GLN A 60 -13.57 0.61 4.84
CA GLN A 60 -14.79 0.94 4.10
C GLN A 60 -14.87 0.27 2.73
N ARG A 61 -13.73 0.09 2.03
CA ARG A 61 -13.73 -0.28 0.61
C ARG A 61 -12.89 -1.49 0.24
N CYS A 62 -12.11 -2.04 1.18
CA CYS A 62 -11.15 -3.11 0.85
C CYS A 62 -11.40 -4.45 1.56
N GLN A 63 -12.53 -4.65 2.25
CA GLN A 63 -12.77 -5.88 3.03
C GLN A 63 -12.69 -7.18 2.21
N ASP A 64 -13.07 -7.12 0.93
CA ASP A 64 -12.92 -8.21 -0.03
C ASP A 64 -11.46 -8.66 -0.21
N ARG A 65 -10.50 -7.77 0.09
CA ARG A 65 -9.07 -7.97 -0.13
C ARG A 65 -8.32 -8.53 1.07
N ARG A 66 -8.99 -8.80 2.19
CA ARG A 66 -8.30 -9.36 3.37
C ARG A 66 -7.56 -10.66 3.06
N ARG A 67 -8.11 -11.50 2.18
CA ARG A 67 -7.44 -12.74 1.75
C ARG A 67 -6.16 -12.48 0.96
N GLU A 68 -6.16 -11.49 0.07
CA GLU A 68 -4.98 -11.05 -0.68
C GLU A 68 -3.89 -10.57 0.28
N TRP A 69 -4.29 -9.71 1.24
CA TRP A 69 -3.39 -9.21 2.29
C TRP A 69 -2.74 -10.34 3.09
N LEU A 70 -3.54 -11.31 3.57
CA LEU A 70 -3.02 -12.43 4.36
C LEU A 70 -2.00 -13.26 3.59
N GLY A 71 -2.15 -13.39 2.26
CA GLY A 71 -1.16 -14.05 1.41
C GLY A 71 0.16 -13.29 1.34
N ILE A 72 0.11 -11.96 1.19
CA ILE A 72 1.31 -11.10 1.22
C ILE A 72 1.99 -11.20 2.59
N LEU A 73 1.20 -11.14 3.66
CA LEU A 73 1.68 -11.18 5.03
C LEU A 73 2.36 -12.50 5.38
N ASP A 74 1.83 -13.63 4.91
CA ASP A 74 2.42 -14.94 5.13
C ASP A 74 3.81 -15.03 4.46
N SER A 75 3.94 -14.57 3.21
CA SER A 75 5.23 -14.51 2.52
C SER A 75 6.24 -13.67 3.30
N VAL A 76 5.86 -12.44 3.65
CA VAL A 76 6.69 -11.52 4.45
C VAL A 76 7.09 -12.16 5.77
N GLY A 77 6.14 -12.75 6.50
CA GLY A 77 6.38 -13.40 7.78
C GLY A 77 7.41 -14.53 7.69
N ASN A 78 7.26 -15.40 6.68
CA ASN A 78 8.19 -16.50 6.42
C ASN A 78 9.61 -15.98 6.15
N THR A 79 9.76 -14.98 5.27
CA THR A 79 11.06 -14.38 4.95
C THR A 79 11.70 -13.71 6.17
N LEU A 80 10.93 -12.96 6.98
CA LEU A 80 11.43 -12.35 8.21
C LEU A 80 11.89 -13.39 9.24
N CYS A 81 11.14 -14.48 9.41
CA CYS A 81 11.53 -15.60 10.27
C CYS A 81 12.86 -16.23 9.82
N ASP A 82 13.03 -16.46 8.51
CA ASP A 82 14.26 -17.03 7.97
C ASP A 82 15.46 -16.08 8.08
N ILE A 83 15.24 -14.76 7.98
CA ILE A 83 16.26 -13.75 8.26
C ILE A 83 16.65 -13.80 9.74
N GLN A 84 15.67 -13.87 10.64
CA GLN A 84 15.92 -13.93 12.09
C GLN A 84 16.74 -15.17 12.45
N ASP A 85 16.39 -16.32 11.88
CA ASP A 85 17.12 -17.58 12.07
C ASP A 85 18.54 -17.51 11.51
N ASN A 86 18.74 -16.89 10.35
CA ASN A 86 20.08 -16.64 9.80
C ASN A 86 20.94 -15.78 10.72
N MET A 87 20.37 -14.71 11.28
CA MET A 87 21.07 -13.84 12.23
C MET A 87 21.42 -14.59 13.53
N LYS A 88 20.49 -15.37 14.09
CA LYS A 88 20.72 -16.21 15.28
C LYS A 88 21.79 -17.27 15.03
N ARG A 89 21.83 -17.90 13.86
CA ARG A 89 22.85 -18.91 13.51
C ARG A 89 24.26 -18.33 13.43
N ALA A 90 24.38 -17.11 12.92
CA ALA A 90 25.65 -16.44 12.77
C ALA A 90 26.34 -16.17 14.12
N SER A 91 25.57 -16.01 15.20
CA SER A 91 26.10 -15.84 16.56
C SER A 91 26.31 -17.14 17.34
N MET A 92 25.88 -18.30 16.82
CA MET A 92 26.05 -19.60 17.48
C MET A 92 27.40 -20.25 17.20
N SER A 93 27.90 -21.03 18.17
CA SER A 93 29.04 -21.93 17.99
C SER A 93 28.76 -23.02 16.94
N ALA A 94 29.81 -23.57 16.33
CA ALA A 94 29.69 -24.61 15.31
C ALA A 94 28.94 -25.84 15.81
N TRP A 95 29.20 -26.26 17.05
CA TRP A 95 28.53 -27.40 17.71
C TRP A 95 27.03 -27.17 17.88
N THR A 96 26.64 -26.03 18.46
CA THR A 96 25.22 -25.67 18.65
C THR A 96 24.49 -25.50 17.31
N ARG A 97 25.19 -24.96 16.30
CA ARG A 97 24.64 -24.80 14.95
C ARG A 97 24.40 -26.16 14.28
N TRP A 98 25.31 -27.11 14.44
CA TRP A 98 25.15 -28.47 13.92
C TRP A 98 24.01 -29.22 14.62
N PHE A 99 23.95 -29.18 15.96
CA PHE A 99 22.88 -29.82 16.74
C PHE A 99 21.48 -29.27 16.45
N ARG A 100 21.32 -27.94 16.33
CA ARG A 100 19.99 -27.33 16.11
C ARG A 100 19.51 -27.36 14.67
N TYR A 101 20.42 -27.31 13.70
CA TYR A 101 20.05 -27.07 12.30
C TYR A 101 20.53 -28.13 11.32
N GLY A 102 21.22 -29.17 11.81
CA GLY A 102 21.54 -30.44 11.13
C GLY A 102 21.57 -30.37 9.61
N GLY A 103 22.70 -29.97 9.01
CA GLY A 103 22.98 -30.08 7.58
C GLY A 103 22.03 -29.37 6.59
N ARG A 104 20.93 -28.74 7.03
CA ARG A 104 19.93 -28.15 6.12
C ARG A 104 20.52 -26.92 5.42
N LYS A 105 20.66 -27.01 4.09
CA LYS A 105 20.91 -25.85 3.24
C LYS A 105 19.70 -24.91 3.35
N ARG A 106 19.86 -23.78 4.03
CA ARG A 106 18.88 -22.68 3.99
C ARG A 106 19.35 -21.60 3.04
N ALA A 107 18.41 -20.79 2.58
CA ALA A 107 18.69 -19.60 1.78
C ALA A 107 19.72 -18.72 2.49
N SER A 108 20.65 -18.18 1.69
CA SER A 108 21.66 -17.26 2.21
C SER A 108 21.00 -15.95 2.64
N LEU A 109 21.60 -15.23 3.58
CA LEU A 109 21.12 -13.88 3.95
C LEU A 109 21.04 -12.94 2.74
N LYS A 110 21.92 -13.08 1.74
CA LYS A 110 21.86 -12.29 0.51
C LYS A 110 20.60 -12.58 -0.30
N THR A 111 20.21 -13.85 -0.38
CA THR A 111 18.97 -14.30 -1.04
C THR A 111 17.74 -13.74 -0.31
N LEU A 112 17.68 -13.93 1.00
CA LEU A 112 16.57 -13.46 1.83
C LEU A 112 16.40 -11.94 1.82
N LYS A 113 17.50 -11.17 1.79
CA LYS A 113 17.45 -9.71 1.61
C LYS A 113 16.78 -9.30 0.29
N ARG A 114 17.01 -10.07 -0.79
CA ARG A 114 16.41 -9.82 -2.10
C ARG A 114 14.93 -10.19 -2.10
N GLU A 115 14.58 -11.32 -1.50
CA GLU A 115 13.18 -11.75 -1.34
C GLU A 115 12.39 -10.72 -0.54
N LEU A 116 12.91 -10.30 0.63
CA LEU A 116 12.27 -9.26 1.43
C LEU A 116 12.05 -7.96 0.65
N ARG A 117 12.99 -7.56 -0.22
CA ARG A 117 12.83 -6.36 -1.06
C ARG A 117 11.66 -6.50 -2.04
N LEU A 118 11.46 -7.69 -2.62
CA LEU A 118 10.35 -7.95 -3.52
C LEU A 118 9.03 -7.91 -2.76
N GLU A 119 8.98 -8.55 -1.59
CA GLU A 119 7.79 -8.59 -0.74
C GLU A 119 7.42 -7.20 -0.19
N VAL A 120 8.40 -6.36 0.17
CA VAL A 120 8.16 -4.94 0.48
C VAL A 120 7.51 -4.25 -0.71
N GLY A 121 7.97 -4.52 -1.93
CA GLY A 121 7.34 -4.02 -3.15
C GLY A 121 5.90 -4.49 -3.32
N ASP A 122 5.55 -5.69 -2.87
CA ASP A 122 4.17 -6.20 -2.92
C ASP A 122 3.28 -5.55 -1.86
N VAL A 123 3.80 -5.29 -0.65
CA VAL A 123 3.12 -4.47 0.36
C VAL A 123 2.90 -3.04 -0.16
N GLU A 124 3.90 -2.43 -0.79
CA GLU A 124 3.77 -1.10 -1.39
C GLU A 124 2.70 -1.06 -2.48
N LYS A 125 2.65 -2.07 -3.37
CA LYS A 125 1.60 -2.19 -4.39
C LYS A 125 0.22 -2.32 -3.74
N PHE A 126 0.11 -3.14 -2.70
CA PHE A 126 -1.14 -3.29 -1.95
C PHE A 126 -1.61 -1.95 -1.39
N VAL A 127 -0.76 -1.25 -0.63
CA VAL A 127 -1.05 0.08 -0.06
C VAL A 127 -1.43 1.09 -1.15
N ARG A 128 -0.66 1.18 -2.23
CA ARG A 128 -0.95 2.12 -3.32
C ARG A 128 -2.26 1.81 -4.04
N SER A 129 -2.68 0.54 -4.04
CA SER A 129 -3.92 0.11 -4.67
C SER A 129 -5.15 0.28 -3.78
N LEU A 130 -4.98 0.73 -2.54
CA LEU A 130 -6.10 1.12 -1.69
C LEU A 130 -6.87 2.26 -2.36
N GLY A 131 -8.19 2.17 -2.35
CA GLY A 131 -9.06 3.15 -2.99
C GLY A 131 -9.29 2.93 -4.49
N LEU A 132 -8.51 2.06 -5.14
CA LEU A 132 -8.74 1.73 -6.55
C LEU A 132 -9.91 0.77 -6.74
N SER A 133 -10.62 0.96 -7.85
CA SER A 133 -11.63 0.04 -8.35
C SER A 133 -11.02 -1.34 -8.65
N PRO A 134 -11.85 -2.41 -8.72
CA PRO A 134 -11.38 -3.70 -9.19
C PRO A 134 -10.67 -3.64 -10.55
N LEU A 135 -11.08 -2.72 -11.43
CA LEU A 135 -10.50 -2.56 -12.77
C LEU A 135 -9.13 -1.87 -12.71
N GLY A 136 -8.99 -0.79 -11.94
CA GLY A 136 -7.71 -0.12 -11.72
C GLY A 136 -6.66 -0.98 -11.02
N ARG A 137 -7.09 -2.01 -10.27
CA ARG A 137 -6.21 -2.99 -9.64
C ARG A 137 -5.62 -4.03 -10.61
N GLN A 138 -6.27 -4.28 -11.74
CA GLN A 138 -5.86 -5.34 -12.68
C GLN A 138 -4.64 -4.98 -13.51
N ASP A 139 -4.43 -3.69 -13.76
CA ASP A 139 -3.35 -3.20 -14.60
C ASP A 139 -2.77 -1.91 -14.00
N PRO A 140 -1.44 -1.81 -13.80
CA PRO A 140 -0.80 -0.59 -13.29
C PRO A 140 -1.14 0.68 -14.10
N VAL A 141 -1.35 0.54 -15.40
CA VAL A 141 -1.73 1.65 -16.29
C VAL A 141 -3.15 2.11 -15.99
N LEU A 142 -4.09 1.17 -15.84
CA LEU A 142 -5.48 1.46 -15.48
C LEU A 142 -5.56 2.10 -14.09
N GLY A 143 -4.79 1.61 -13.11
CA GLY A 143 -4.72 2.21 -11.79
C GLY A 143 -4.16 3.64 -11.80
N ARG A 144 -3.22 3.94 -12.71
CA ARG A 144 -2.72 5.31 -12.91
C ARG A 144 -3.80 6.20 -13.52
N MET A 145 -4.46 5.75 -14.59
CA MET A 145 -5.57 6.47 -15.22
C MET A 145 -6.66 6.79 -14.19
N GLU A 146 -7.05 5.81 -13.37
CA GLU A 146 -8.07 5.97 -12.34
C GLU A 146 -7.72 7.07 -11.32
N ARG A 147 -6.47 7.09 -10.82
CA ARG A 147 -6.05 8.13 -9.86
C ARG A 147 -6.10 9.52 -10.47
N VAL A 148 -5.65 9.67 -11.71
CA VAL A 148 -5.72 10.95 -12.41
C VAL A 148 -7.18 11.37 -12.56
N LEU A 149 -8.05 10.47 -13.00
CA LEU A 149 -9.48 10.78 -13.14
C LEU A 149 -10.13 11.13 -11.79
N LEU A 150 -9.78 10.43 -10.69
CA LEU A 150 -10.28 10.76 -9.35
C LEU A 150 -9.87 12.17 -8.92
N GLU A 151 -8.60 12.53 -9.15
CA GLU A 151 -8.08 13.87 -8.85
C GLU A 151 -8.81 14.94 -9.68
N GLU A 152 -8.96 14.73 -10.98
CA GLU A 152 -9.64 15.69 -11.87
C GLU A 152 -11.13 15.82 -11.53
N VAL A 153 -11.85 14.73 -11.25
CA VAL A 153 -13.26 14.82 -10.82
C VAL A 153 -13.40 15.60 -9.52
N ARG A 154 -12.48 15.40 -8.56
CA ARG A 154 -12.49 16.13 -7.29
C ARG A 154 -12.31 17.64 -7.53
N GLU A 155 -11.31 18.02 -8.32
CA GLU A 155 -11.01 19.42 -8.65
C GLU A 155 -12.10 20.08 -9.52
N GLU A 156 -12.71 19.33 -10.45
CA GLU A 156 -13.85 19.82 -11.24
C GLU A 156 -15.05 20.14 -10.34
N ARG A 157 -15.32 19.31 -9.32
CA ARG A 157 -16.43 19.52 -8.39
C ARG A 157 -16.20 20.66 -7.41
N THR A 158 -14.95 20.94 -7.04
CA THR A 158 -14.62 22.13 -6.23
C THR A 158 -14.54 23.40 -7.08
N GLY A 159 -14.68 23.29 -8.40
CA GLY A 159 -14.63 24.42 -9.34
C GLY A 159 -13.20 24.90 -9.63
N GLU A 160 -12.19 24.11 -9.28
CA GLU A 160 -10.78 24.43 -9.48
C GLU A 160 -10.31 24.15 -10.92
N ARG A 161 -11.06 23.36 -11.70
CA ARG A 161 -10.71 22.94 -13.06
C ARG A 161 -11.84 22.92 -14.08
N SER A 162 -11.44 22.75 -15.34
CA SER A 162 -12.30 22.56 -16.50
C SER A 162 -13.10 21.27 -16.39
N MET A 163 -14.43 21.33 -16.59
CA MET A 163 -15.42 20.24 -16.46
C MET A 163 -15.33 19.15 -17.54
N ALA A 164 -14.14 18.75 -17.98
CA ALA A 164 -13.97 17.84 -19.11
C ALA A 164 -14.32 16.39 -18.75
N VAL A 165 -13.95 15.93 -17.56
CA VAL A 165 -14.14 14.57 -17.09
C VAL A 165 -15.61 14.31 -16.78
N LEU A 166 -16.28 15.25 -16.10
CA LEU A 166 -17.72 15.19 -15.84
C LEU A 166 -18.54 15.30 -17.14
N ALA A 167 -18.19 16.22 -18.05
CA ALA A 167 -18.88 16.34 -19.33
C ALA A 167 -18.70 15.11 -20.22
N ALA A 168 -17.52 14.47 -20.23
CA ALA A 168 -17.28 13.23 -20.97
C ALA A 168 -18.17 12.10 -20.46
N HIS A 169 -18.42 12.05 -19.15
CA HIS A 169 -19.29 11.06 -18.53
C HIS A 169 -20.76 11.23 -18.94
N GLU A 170 -21.25 12.47 -19.03
CA GLU A 170 -22.65 12.78 -19.36
C GLU A 170 -22.96 12.67 -20.86
N THR A 171 -22.10 13.22 -21.71
CA THR A 171 -22.38 13.41 -23.14
C THR A 171 -21.84 12.28 -24.01
N ASN A 172 -20.79 11.58 -23.52
CA ASN A 172 -20.00 10.64 -24.31
C ASN A 172 -19.51 11.23 -25.66
N ASP A 173 -19.34 12.56 -25.74
CA ASP A 173 -18.94 13.27 -26.95
C ASP A 173 -17.46 13.02 -27.30
N PRO A 174 -17.13 12.60 -28.54
CA PRO A 174 -15.75 12.42 -29.00
C PRO A 174 -14.83 13.65 -28.87
N VAL A 175 -15.37 14.87 -28.85
CA VAL A 175 -14.59 16.10 -28.63
C VAL A 175 -14.13 16.16 -27.17
N VAL A 176 -15.05 15.93 -26.23
CA VAL A 176 -14.75 15.98 -24.80
C VAL A 176 -13.84 14.81 -24.39
N TRP A 177 -14.02 13.64 -25.00
CA TRP A 177 -13.10 12.50 -24.82
C TRP A 177 -11.67 12.79 -25.28
N ARG A 178 -11.47 13.64 -26.29
CA ARG A 178 -10.12 14.09 -26.67
C ARG A 178 -9.48 14.93 -25.59
N GLU A 179 -10.25 15.76 -24.89
CA GLU A 179 -9.75 16.54 -23.76
C GLU A 179 -9.36 15.66 -22.58
N VAL A 180 -10.18 14.66 -22.23
CA VAL A 180 -9.86 13.64 -21.21
C VAL A 180 -8.55 12.93 -21.56
N ASN A 181 -8.38 12.50 -22.81
CA ASN A 181 -7.14 11.88 -23.27
C ASN A 181 -5.94 12.84 -23.13
N GLN A 182 -6.08 14.12 -23.47
CA GLN A 182 -5.01 15.10 -23.29
C GLN A 182 -4.67 15.36 -21.83
N ILE A 183 -5.65 15.32 -20.92
CA ILE A 183 -5.41 15.41 -19.48
C ILE A 183 -4.56 14.21 -19.03
N LEU A 184 -4.95 12.99 -19.41
CA LEU A 184 -4.22 11.78 -19.07
C LEU A 184 -2.79 11.77 -19.64
N ILE A 185 -2.60 12.22 -20.89
CA ILE A 185 -1.27 12.36 -21.51
C ILE A 185 -0.40 13.36 -20.75
N ARG A 186 -0.94 14.54 -20.42
CA ARG A 186 -0.23 15.56 -19.64
C ARG A 186 0.17 15.06 -18.25
N ARG A 187 -0.60 14.13 -17.69
CA ARG A 187 -0.35 13.46 -16.40
C ARG A 187 0.49 12.18 -16.55
N GLY A 188 1.09 11.94 -17.72
CA GLY A 188 2.10 10.91 -17.93
C GLY A 188 1.53 9.52 -18.27
N VAL A 189 0.33 9.44 -18.82
CA VAL A 189 -0.22 8.23 -19.46
C VAL A 189 0.19 8.22 -20.94
N GLY A 190 0.74 7.10 -21.42
CA GLY A 190 1.13 6.98 -22.82
C GLY A 190 -0.07 7.01 -23.77
N GLU A 191 0.09 7.56 -24.97
CA GLU A 191 -0.99 7.55 -25.98
C GLU A 191 -1.34 6.13 -26.43
N GLU A 192 -0.33 5.26 -26.56
CA GLU A 192 -0.53 3.83 -26.86
C GLU A 192 -1.35 3.13 -25.77
N ASP A 193 -1.11 3.47 -24.50
CA ASP A 193 -1.84 2.93 -23.36
C ASP A 193 -3.32 3.34 -23.40
N LEU A 194 -3.61 4.61 -23.75
CA LEU A 194 -4.98 5.09 -23.92
C LEU A 194 -5.71 4.32 -25.02
N TRP A 195 -5.06 4.13 -26.17
CA TRP A 195 -5.65 3.38 -27.28
C TRP A 195 -5.89 1.91 -26.91
N ARG A 196 -4.91 1.26 -26.27
CA ARG A 196 -5.00 -0.12 -25.81
C ARG A 196 -6.14 -0.33 -24.80
N HIS A 197 -6.47 0.69 -24.02
CA HIS A 197 -7.42 0.61 -22.93
C HIS A 197 -8.72 1.40 -23.14
N ASP A 198 -9.03 1.91 -24.34
CA ASP A 198 -10.17 2.82 -24.59
C ASP A 198 -11.50 2.36 -23.96
N ALA A 199 -11.89 1.10 -24.19
CA ALA A 199 -13.13 0.56 -23.63
C ALA A 199 -13.11 0.48 -22.09
N ARG A 200 -11.95 0.14 -21.50
CA ARG A 200 -11.78 0.06 -20.05
C ARG A 200 -11.69 1.45 -19.42
N LEU A 201 -11.12 2.43 -20.14
CA LEU A 201 -11.06 3.82 -19.72
C LEU A 201 -12.46 4.42 -19.55
N LYS A 202 -13.39 4.11 -20.48
CA LYS A 202 -14.81 4.50 -20.37
C LYS A 202 -15.48 3.91 -19.13
N GLN A 203 -15.21 2.64 -18.84
CA GLN A 203 -15.73 1.98 -17.64
C GLN A 203 -15.13 2.58 -16.36
N LEU A 204 -13.83 2.88 -16.37
CA LEU A 204 -13.14 3.58 -15.29
C LEU A 204 -13.75 4.95 -15.03
N LEU A 205 -13.94 5.75 -16.07
CA LEU A 205 -14.56 7.08 -15.95
C LEU A 205 -15.93 7.00 -15.27
N HIS A 206 -16.80 6.10 -15.73
CA HIS A 206 -18.11 5.89 -15.13
C HIS A 206 -18.01 5.52 -13.64
N TRP A 207 -17.09 4.61 -13.30
CA TRP A 207 -16.88 4.22 -11.92
C TRP A 207 -16.37 5.40 -11.08
N VAL A 208 -15.40 6.15 -11.59
CA VAL A 208 -14.79 7.29 -10.90
C VAL A 208 -15.84 8.35 -10.61
N VAL A 209 -16.59 8.82 -11.60
CA VAL A 209 -17.61 9.87 -11.37
C VAL A 209 -18.66 9.42 -10.35
N LYS A 210 -19.03 8.14 -10.37
CA LYS A 210 -19.99 7.58 -9.40
C LYS A 210 -19.44 7.44 -7.97
N ASN A 211 -18.15 7.10 -7.82
CA ASN A 211 -17.58 6.71 -6.52
C ASN A 211 -16.68 7.78 -5.88
N GLU A 212 -16.21 8.76 -6.64
CA GLU A 212 -15.38 9.85 -6.15
C GLU A 212 -15.98 10.56 -4.92
N PRO A 213 -17.28 10.91 -4.83
CA PRO A 213 -17.76 11.64 -3.66
C PRO A 213 -17.68 10.80 -2.38
N ASP A 214 -17.99 9.51 -2.46
CA ASP A 214 -17.86 8.58 -1.34
C ASP A 214 -16.38 8.38 -0.95
N ILE A 215 -15.47 8.33 -1.92
CA ILE A 215 -14.03 8.22 -1.67
C ILE A 215 -13.49 9.47 -0.97
N THR A 216 -13.89 10.65 -1.46
CA THR A 216 -13.51 11.94 -0.88
C THR A 216 -14.05 12.08 0.54
N ALA A 217 -15.31 11.73 0.79
CA ALA A 217 -15.89 11.73 2.14
C ALA A 217 -15.15 10.78 3.10
N VAL A 218 -14.80 9.58 2.64
CA VAL A 218 -14.00 8.61 3.41
C VAL A 218 -12.62 9.18 3.74
N LEU A 219 -11.96 9.82 2.78
CA LEU A 219 -10.65 10.46 3.00
C LEU A 219 -10.73 11.61 3.99
N GLU A 220 -11.73 12.47 3.87
CA GLU A 220 -11.94 13.61 4.78
C GLU A 220 -12.21 13.14 6.22
N MET A 221 -13.09 12.15 6.40
CA MET A 221 -13.33 11.54 7.71
C MET A 221 -12.07 10.85 8.27
N GLN A 222 -11.29 10.22 7.40
CA GLN A 222 -10.03 9.59 7.78
C GLN A 222 -9.01 10.62 8.30
N ASP A 223 -8.87 11.75 7.61
CA ASP A 223 -7.95 12.83 7.97
C ASP A 223 -8.36 13.51 9.28
N GLU A 224 -9.64 13.82 9.47
CA GLU A 224 -10.15 14.39 10.72
C GLU A 224 -9.87 13.49 11.94
N ASP A 225 -10.07 12.18 11.80
CA ASP A 225 -9.80 11.23 12.90
C ASP A 225 -8.30 11.14 13.19
N PHE A 226 -7.43 11.23 12.17
CA PHE A 226 -5.99 11.28 12.39
C PHE A 226 -5.53 12.55 13.11
N GLU A 227 -6.14 13.70 12.79
CA GLU A 227 -5.87 14.96 13.48
C GLU A 227 -6.33 14.97 14.95
N LYS A 228 -7.50 14.39 15.24
CA LYS A 228 -8.02 14.22 16.62
C LYS A 228 -7.10 13.32 17.47
N VAL A 229 -6.53 12.27 16.88
CA VAL A 229 -5.57 11.40 17.58
C VAL A 229 -4.22 12.10 17.80
N GLY A 230 -3.80 12.99 16.89
CA GLY A 230 -2.56 13.78 17.01
C GLY A 230 -2.64 14.90 18.05
N SER A 231 -3.81 15.50 18.24
CA SER A 231 -4.05 16.65 19.14
C SER A 231 -4.26 16.26 20.61
N GLY A 232 -4.49 14.98 20.93
CA GLY A 232 -4.67 14.46 22.29
C GLY A 232 -3.39 14.34 23.15
N ARG A 233 -2.23 14.80 22.69
CA ARG A 233 -0.98 14.88 23.49
C ARG A 233 -0.65 16.32 23.88
N GLY A 234 -1.56 16.98 24.57
CA GLY A 234 -1.35 18.32 25.09
C GLY A 234 -2.09 18.52 26.40
N TYR A 235 -1.31 18.63 27.48
CA TYR A 235 -1.70 19.09 28.82
C TYR A 235 -2.53 18.15 29.70
N ASP A 236 -1.81 17.34 30.47
CA ASP A 236 -2.12 17.16 31.90
C ASP A 236 -0.84 17.44 32.70
N ARG A 237 -0.58 18.73 32.93
CA ARG A 237 0.34 19.18 33.98
C ARG A 237 -0.55 19.53 35.17
N LYS A 238 -0.69 18.59 36.09
CA LYS A 238 -1.38 18.82 37.36
C LYS A 238 -0.66 19.91 38.13
N GLU A 239 -1.45 20.88 38.59
CA GLU A 239 -1.13 21.85 39.64
C GLU A 239 -0.84 21.14 40.97
#